data_AF-A0A318FH26-F1
#
_entry.id   AF-A0A318FH26-F1
#
_cell.length_a   1.000
_cell.length_b   1.000
_cell.length_c   1.000
_cell.angle_alpha   90.00
_cell.angle_beta   90.00
_cell.angle_gamma   90.00
#
_symmetry.space_group_name_H-M   'P 1'
#
loop_
_entity.id
_entity.type
_entity.pdbx_description
1 polymer ?
#
loop_
_entity_poly.entity_id
_entity_poly.type
_entity_poly.pdbx_seq_one_letter_code
_entity_poly.pdbx_strand_id
1 'polypeptide(L)' 'MKSYTETQVRDSISEVMDQPAAGEFALITRWERTSNMLISVADFNAMQKLDAEFADIMQHYGKSIERLTHR' A
#
# COMPACT_ATOMS: atom_id res chain seq x y z
N MET A 1 11.40 -6.54 9.80
CA MET A 1 11.34 -6.21 8.37
C MET A 1 12.69 -6.52 7.74
N LYS A 2 12.74 -7.58 6.93
CA LYS A 2 13.94 -8.01 6.23
C LYS A 2 14.08 -7.21 4.92
N SER A 3 15.30 -6.88 4.53
CA SER A 3 15.58 -6.10 3.31
C SER A 3 16.26 -6.95 2.26
N TYR A 4 15.79 -6.84 1.02
CA TYR A 4 16.27 -7.57 -0.13
C TYR A 4 16.63 -6.58 -1.25
N THR A 5 17.68 -6.88 -2.00
CA THR A 5 17.96 -6.20 -3.28
C THR A 5 17.11 -6.82 -4.39
N GLU A 6 16.92 -6.09 -5.48
CA GLU A 6 16.19 -6.62 -6.66
C GLU A 6 16.79 -7.94 -7.20
N THR A 7 18.12 -8.10 -7.12
CA THR A 7 18.81 -9.36 -7.46
C THR A 7 18.43 -10.49 -6.50
N GLN A 8 18.46 -10.24 -5.18
CA GLN A 8 18.08 -11.25 -4.18
C GLN A 8 16.61 -11.68 -4.32
N VAL A 9 15.73 -10.75 -4.66
CA VAL A 9 14.32 -11.06 -4.92
C VAL A 9 14.18 -11.95 -6.15
N ARG A 10 14.93 -11.69 -7.22
CA ARG A 10 14.89 -12.50 -8.44
C ARG A 10 15.40 -13.92 -8.19
N ASP A 11 16.47 -14.05 -7.41
CA ASP A 11 17.10 -15.34 -7.15
C ASP A 11 16.35 -16.18 -6.11
N SER A 12 15.52 -15.56 -5.26
CA SER A 12 14.88 -16.23 -4.12
C SER A 12 13.46 -15.72 -3.84
N ILE A 13 12.64 -15.62 -4.89
CA ILE A 13 11.30 -15.01 -4.79
C ILE A 13 10.39 -15.72 -3.79
N SER A 14 10.45 -17.05 -3.69
CA SER A 14 9.63 -17.82 -2.75
C SER A 14 9.92 -17.43 -1.30
N GLU A 15 11.19 -17.31 -0.91
CA GLU A 15 11.59 -16.92 0.44
C GLU A 15 11.11 -15.51 0.79
N VAL A 16 11.14 -14.61 -0.19
CA VAL A 16 10.64 -13.23 -0.04
C VAL A 16 9.12 -13.22 0.15
N MET A 17 8.40 -14.08 -0.57
CA MET A 17 6.95 -14.23 -0.48
C MET A 17 6.49 -14.91 0.82
N ASP A 18 7.35 -15.71 1.45
CA ASP A 18 7.06 -16.30 2.77
C ASP A 18 6.99 -15.24 3.88
N GLN A 19 7.62 -14.07 3.69
CA GLN A 19 7.58 -12.98 4.70
C GLN A 19 6.14 -12.47 4.92
N PRO A 20 5.39 -12.01 3.87
CA PRO A 20 3.97 -11.68 4.02
C PRO A 20 3.10 -12.82 4.55
N ALA A 21 3.40 -14.06 4.18
CA ALA A 21 2.63 -15.22 4.63
C ALA A 21 2.79 -15.48 6.14
N ALA A 22 3.94 -15.11 6.71
CA ALA A 22 4.19 -15.12 8.15
C ALA A 22 3.67 -13.87 8.89
N GLY A 23 3.04 -12.93 8.19
CA GLY A 23 2.61 -11.65 8.75
C GLY A 23 3.76 -10.64 8.92
N GLU A 24 4.89 -10.87 8.25
CA GLU A 24 6.02 -9.95 8.23
C GLU A 24 6.06 -9.13 6.94
N PHE A 25 6.79 -8.02 6.99
CA PHE A 25 7.05 -7.18 5.81
C PHE A 25 8.46 -7.40 5.27
N ALA A 26 8.58 -7.36 3.94
CA ALA A 26 9.86 -7.35 3.26
C ALA A 26 10.07 -6.02 2.55
N LEU A 27 11.24 -5.41 2.75
CA LEU A 27 11.68 -4.23 2.02
C LEU A 27 12.45 -4.68 0.78
N ILE A 28 12.14 -4.11 -0.38
CA ILE A 28 12.81 -4.40 -1.65
C ILE A 28 13.47 -3.10 -2.11
N THR A 29 14.79 -3.04 -2.00
CA THR A 29 15.59 -1.87 -2.38
C THR A 29 16.11 -2.05 -3.81
N ARG A 30 15.83 -1.06 -4.65
CA ARG A 30 16.40 -0.96 -6.00
C ARG A 30 17.73 -0.21 -5.99
N TRP A 31 18.51 -0.41 -7.05
CA TRP A 31 19.78 0.28 -7.25
C TRP A 31 19.64 1.81 -7.18
N GLU A 32 18.54 2.33 -7.72
CA GLU A 32 18.19 3.76 -7.74
C GLU A 32 17.76 4.32 -6.37
N ARG A 33 18.01 3.58 -5.27
CA ARG A 33 17.68 3.91 -3.88
C ARG A 33 16.20 4.07 -3.57
N THR A 34 15.31 3.82 -4.53
CA THR A 34 13.90 3.62 -4.25
C THR A 34 13.72 2.29 -3.54
N SER A 35 12.79 2.24 -2.59
CA SER A 35 12.45 1.01 -1.87
C SER A 35 10.96 0.79 -1.91
N ASN A 36 10.57 -0.45 -2.18
CA ASN A 36 9.18 -0.90 -2.16
C ASN A 36 8.99 -1.80 -0.94
N MET A 37 7.78 -1.85 -0.40
CA MET A 37 7.44 -2.75 0.70
C MET A 37 6.50 -3.85 0.18
N LEU A 38 6.86 -5.10 0.41
CA LEU A 38 6.03 -6.26 0.17
C LEU A 38 5.32 -6.64 1.47
N ILE A 39 4.00 -6.65 1.43
CA ILE A 39 3.10 -6.92 2.57
C ILE A 39 1.94 -7.81 2.13
N SER A 40 1.18 -8.35 3.09
CA SER A 40 -0.03 -9.10 2.77
C SER A 40 -1.11 -8.16 2.22
N VAL A 41 -2.00 -8.69 1.37
CA VAL A 41 -3.14 -7.91 0.85
C VAL A 41 -4.05 -7.45 1.99
N ALA A 42 -4.21 -8.26 3.03
CA ALA A 42 -5.01 -7.92 4.19
C ALA A 42 -4.43 -6.70 4.93
N ASP A 43 -3.10 -6.67 5.15
CA ASP A 43 -2.43 -5.53 5.80
C ASP A 43 -2.47 -4.27 4.92
N PHE A 44 -2.28 -4.42 3.60
CA PHE A 44 -2.42 -3.31 2.66
C PHE A 44 -3.82 -2.68 2.74
N ASN A 45 -4.86 -3.51 2.71
CA ASN A 45 -6.24 -3.05 2.81
C ASN A 45 -6.56 -2.45 4.18
N ALA A 46 -5.96 -2.96 5.25
CA ALA A 46 -6.13 -2.40 6.59
C ALA A 46 -5.47 -1.01 6.72
N MET A 47 -4.36 -0.77 6.02
CA MET A 47 -3.67 0.52 5.98
C MET A 47 -4.37 1.54 5.07
N GLN A 48 -4.97 1.08 3.96
CA GLN A 48 -5.69 1.90 2.98
C GLN A 48 -7.09 2.32 3.48
N LYS A 49 -7.13 3.11 4.55
CA LYS A 49 -8.38 3.74 5.04
C LYS A 49 -8.46 5.17 4.54
N LEU A 50 -8.90 5.33 3.29
CA LEU A 50 -9.10 6.63 2.66
C LEU A 50 -10.40 7.32 3.14
N ASP A 51 -11.24 6.63 3.92
CA ASP A 51 -12.54 7.16 4.38
C ASP A 51 -12.43 8.53 5.05
N ALA A 52 -11.36 8.77 5.83
CA ALA A 52 -11.14 10.05 6.48
C ALA A 52 -10.80 11.17 5.48
N GLU A 53 -9.95 10.87 4.50
CA GLU A 53 -9.56 11.81 3.44
C GLU A 53 -10.75 12.13 2.54
N PHE A 54 -11.53 11.10 2.18
CA PHE A 54 -12.78 11.29 1.45
C PHE A 54 -13.80 12.06 2.27
N ALA A 55 -13.95 11.80 3.58
CA ALA A 55 -14.85 12.56 4.44
C ALA A 55 -14.48 14.05 4.46
N ASP A 56 -13.19 14.40 4.52
CA ASP A 56 -12.72 15.78 4.45
C ASP A 56 -13.07 16.44 3.11
N ILE A 57 -12.83 15.74 1.99
CA ILE A 57 -13.22 16.21 0.65
C ILE A 57 -14.74 16.41 0.56
N MET A 58 -15.52 15.45 1.04
CA MET A 58 -16.99 15.50 1.04
C MET A 58 -17.50 16.65 1.90
N GLN A 59 -16.88 16.92 3.05
CA GLN A 59 -17.19 18.05 3.91
C GLN A 59 -16.87 19.38 3.21
N HIS A 60 -15.69 19.50 2.61
CA HIS A 60 -15.23 20.71 1.95
C HIS A 60 -16.11 21.08 0.74
N TYR A 61 -16.51 20.10 -0.06
CA TYR A 61 -17.27 20.30 -1.30
C TYR A 61 -18.75 19.93 -1.22
N GLY A 62 -19.29 19.65 -0.03
CA GLY A 62 -20.62 19.06 0.15
C GLY A 62 -21.74 19.75 -0.62
N LYS A 63 -21.80 21.09 -0.57
CA LYS A 63 -22.83 21.88 -1.31
C LYS A 63 -22.76 21.69 -2.83
N SER A 64 -21.55 21.56 -3.38
CA SER A 64 -21.38 21.32 -4.82
C SER A 64 -21.78 19.90 -5.20
N ILE A 65 -21.49 18.93 -4.34
CA ILE A 65 -21.83 17.52 -4.53
C ILE A 65 -23.35 17.32 -4.46
N GLU A 66 -24.04 17.89 -3.48
CA GLU A 66 -25.51 17.86 -3.38
C GLU A 66 -26.16 18.42 -4.65
N ARG A 67 -25.67 19.56 -5.15
CA ARG A 67 -26.18 20.18 -6.38
C ARG A 67 -25.98 19.31 -7.62
N LEU A 68 -24.89 18.55 -7.71
CA LEU A 68 -24.64 17.62 -8.82
C LEU A 68 -25.49 16.36 -8.71
N THR A 69 -25.84 15.94 -7.50
CA THR A 69 -26.62 14.72 -7.24
C THR A 69 -28.10 14.90 -7.64
N HIS A 70 -28.64 16.12 -7.53
CA HIS A 70 -30.02 16.45 -7.87
C HIS A 70 -30.20 17.04 -9.29
N ARG A 71 -29.28 16.73 -10.20
CA ARG A 71 -29.30 17.19 -11.59
C ARG A 71 -29.91 16.15 -12.52
#